data_AF-A0A519HXE6-F1
#
_entry.id   AF-A0A519HXE6-F1
#
_cell.length_a   1.000
_cell.length_b   1.000
_cell.length_c   1.000
_cell.angle_alpha   90.00
_cell.angle_beta   90.00
_cell.angle_gamma   90.00
#
_symmetry.space_group_name_H-M   'P 1'
#
loop_
_entity.id
_entity.type
_entity.pdbx_description
1 polymer ?
#
loop_
_entity_poly.entity_id
_entity_poly.type
_entity_poly.pdbx_seq_one_letter_code
_entity_poly.pdbx_strand_id
1 'polypeptide(L)'
;MRRPFAAAMLAALIGSPAVGWSQAAEAPTPVDLIATVNGICVAAQGDRARAAALAAEAGYSPVPDSMVPFLRNSSETAGFMRSNAADISFVMTGKITRRVGSQSVVMEFCGVSARPTDHRALNTRLRETMGFAPVRGAGIEAYAWLQTPEGRAPSRSLSDPQLLSMAATGQMRLLGLDRSGPGSTLIYFLPRLG
;
A
#
# COMPACT_ATOMS: atom_id res chain seq x y z
N MET A 1 38.92 6.77 -81.99
CA MET A 1 38.95 7.38 -80.63
C MET A 1 38.17 8.69 -80.66
N ARG A 2 36.99 8.73 -80.04
CA ARG A 2 36.17 9.94 -79.88
C ARG A 2 35.48 9.87 -78.52
N ARG A 3 35.70 10.86 -77.67
CA ARG A 3 34.82 11.20 -76.54
C ARG A 3 34.06 12.47 -76.93
N PRO A 4 32.78 12.58 -76.55
CA PRO A 4 32.38 13.81 -75.88
C PRO A 4 31.42 13.62 -74.69
N PHE A 5 31.38 14.70 -73.92
CA PHE A 5 30.66 15.05 -72.70
C PHE A 5 29.12 14.87 -72.71
N ALA A 6 28.56 14.55 -71.53
CA ALA A 6 27.30 15.06 -70.94
C ALA A 6 27.21 14.52 -69.50
N ALA A 7 27.29 15.33 -68.43
CA ALA A 7 26.30 16.26 -67.87
C ALA A 7 25.30 15.62 -66.88
N ALA A 8 25.05 16.37 -65.79
CA ALA A 8 23.90 16.37 -64.88
C ALA A 8 23.86 15.43 -63.65
N MET A 9 24.11 16.09 -62.50
CA MET A 9 23.36 16.02 -61.23
C MET A 9 22.00 15.28 -61.27
N LEU A 10 21.73 14.45 -60.25
CA LEU A 10 20.59 14.71 -59.35
C LEU A 10 20.74 13.93 -58.04
N ALA A 11 20.69 14.65 -56.92
CA ALA A 11 20.51 14.08 -55.60
C ALA A 11 19.07 13.56 -55.46
N ALA A 12 18.90 12.35 -54.92
CA ALA A 12 17.66 11.90 -54.34
C ALA A 12 17.98 11.21 -53.01
N LEU A 13 18.14 12.04 -51.96
CA LEU A 13 17.93 11.63 -50.58
C LEU A 13 16.47 11.21 -50.45
N ILE A 14 16.21 9.92 -50.59
CA ILE A 14 14.92 9.33 -50.19
C ILE A 14 14.96 9.27 -48.66
N GLY A 15 14.71 10.42 -48.03
CA GLY A 15 14.33 10.48 -46.63
C GLY A 15 12.96 9.83 -46.50
N SER A 16 12.93 8.56 -46.10
CA SER A 16 11.71 7.95 -45.62
C SER A 16 11.26 8.76 -44.39
N PRO A 17 10.04 9.32 -44.36
CA PRO A 17 9.47 9.77 -43.11
C PRO A 17 9.29 8.51 -42.27
N ALA A 18 10.19 8.31 -41.30
CA ALA A 18 9.91 7.40 -40.20
C ALA A 18 8.60 7.91 -39.60
N VAL A 19 7.52 7.19 -39.88
CA VAL A 19 6.23 7.39 -39.24
C VAL A 19 6.52 7.08 -37.78
N GLY A 20 6.85 8.10 -37.00
CA GLY A 20 6.95 8.04 -35.56
C GLY A 20 5.52 7.92 -35.08
N TRP A 21 5.08 6.69 -34.86
CA TRP A 21 3.82 6.47 -34.16
C TRP A 21 4.03 7.05 -32.78
N SER A 22 3.45 8.22 -32.54
CA SER A 22 3.36 8.79 -31.19
C SER A 22 2.68 7.74 -30.34
N GLN A 23 3.45 6.97 -29.57
CA GLN A 23 2.90 6.14 -28.53
C GLN A 23 2.20 7.11 -27.58
N ALA A 24 0.87 7.12 -27.63
CA ALA A 24 0.09 7.81 -26.62
C ALA A 24 0.56 7.26 -25.29
N ALA A 25 1.19 8.12 -24.47
CA ALA A 25 1.66 7.72 -23.16
C ALA A 25 0.47 7.13 -22.41
N GLU A 26 0.60 5.86 -22.02
CA GLU A 26 -0.43 5.17 -21.26
C GLU A 26 -0.70 5.99 -20.00
N ALA A 27 -1.96 6.33 -19.77
CA ALA A 27 -2.33 7.09 -18.58
C ALA A 27 -1.88 6.30 -17.35
N PRO A 28 -1.23 6.94 -16.36
CA PRO A 28 -0.74 6.22 -15.20
C PRO A 28 -1.90 5.50 -14.50
N THR A 29 -1.70 4.21 -14.20
CA THR A 29 -2.69 3.41 -13.50
C THR A 29 -2.79 3.84 -12.04
N PRO A 30 -4.00 4.05 -11.49
CA PRO A 30 -4.18 4.33 -10.08
C PRO A 30 -3.55 3.26 -9.18
N VAL A 31 -3.12 3.67 -7.99
CA VAL A 31 -2.57 2.80 -6.94
C VAL A 31 -3.57 1.72 -6.59
N ASP A 32 -3.13 0.49 -6.74
CA ASP A 32 -3.81 -0.66 -6.18
C ASP A 32 -3.49 -0.76 -4.69
N LEU A 33 -4.40 -0.28 -3.83
CA LEU A 33 -4.22 -0.27 -2.38
C LEU A 33 -4.00 -1.68 -1.79
N ILE A 34 -4.74 -2.70 -2.26
CA ILE A 34 -4.63 -4.05 -1.70
C ILE A 34 -3.29 -4.67 -2.12
N ALA A 35 -2.89 -4.52 -3.39
CA ALA A 35 -1.59 -5.00 -3.86
C ALA A 35 -0.44 -4.29 -3.15
N THR A 36 -0.55 -2.97 -2.95
CA THR A 36 0.49 -2.17 -2.28
C THR A 36 0.63 -2.54 -0.80
N VAL A 37 -0.49 -2.72 -0.08
CA VAL A 37 -0.45 -3.23 1.31
C VAL A 37 0.19 -4.61 1.38
N ASN A 38 -0.14 -5.51 0.45
CA ASN A 38 0.46 -6.84 0.46
C ASN A 38 1.96 -6.80 0.16
N GLY A 39 2.37 -6.02 -0.86
CA GLY A 39 3.76 -5.90 -1.30
C GLY A 39 4.67 -5.18 -0.32
N ILE A 40 4.14 -4.25 0.49
CA ILE A 40 4.92 -3.47 1.45
C ILE A 40 4.62 -3.92 2.88
N CYS A 41 3.39 -3.72 3.36
CA CYS A 41 3.05 -3.88 4.76
C CYS A 41 3.00 -5.34 5.22
N VAL A 42 2.33 -6.21 4.45
CA VAL A 42 2.25 -7.64 4.78
C VAL A 42 3.61 -8.30 4.56
N ALA A 43 4.29 -8.00 3.46
CA ALA A 43 5.63 -8.53 3.19
C ALA A 43 6.65 -8.14 4.28
N ALA A 44 6.55 -6.94 4.85
CA ALA A 44 7.43 -6.47 5.92
C ALA A 44 7.19 -7.16 7.27
N GLN A 45 6.00 -7.71 7.53
CA GLN A 45 5.67 -8.38 8.80
C GLN A 45 6.05 -7.56 10.05
N GLY A 46 5.82 -6.24 10.02
CA GLY A 46 6.07 -5.32 11.15
C GLY A 46 7.48 -4.74 11.20
N ASP A 47 8.41 -5.26 10.41
CA ASP A 47 9.75 -4.70 10.28
C ASP A 47 9.69 -3.36 9.53
N ARG A 48 9.89 -2.26 10.26
CA ARG A 48 9.85 -0.89 9.71
C ARG A 48 10.96 -0.63 8.71
N ALA A 49 12.17 -1.16 8.93
CA ALA A 49 13.28 -0.97 8.01
C ALA A 49 13.02 -1.70 6.69
N ARG A 50 12.47 -2.92 6.78
CA ARG A 50 12.03 -3.68 5.61
C ARG A 50 10.88 -2.99 4.87
N ALA A 51 9.88 -2.47 5.59
CA ALA A 51 8.79 -1.72 4.97
C ALA A 51 9.29 -0.47 4.24
N ALA A 52 10.27 0.24 4.80
CA ALA A 52 10.90 1.40 4.17
C ALA A 52 11.64 1.01 2.87
N ALA A 53 12.39 -0.09 2.89
CA ALA A 53 13.06 -0.62 1.69
C ALA A 53 12.06 -0.99 0.59
N LEU A 54 11.00 -1.74 0.94
CA LEU A 54 9.94 -2.13 0.00
C LEU A 54 9.17 -0.92 -0.56
N ALA A 55 8.96 0.12 0.27
CA ALA A 55 8.36 1.37 -0.19
C ALA A 55 9.26 2.10 -1.20
N ALA A 56 10.56 2.18 -0.93
CA ALA A 56 11.53 2.76 -1.85
C ALA A 56 11.59 1.99 -3.18
N GLU A 57 11.61 0.65 -3.14
CA GLU A 57 11.55 -0.22 -4.32
C GLU A 57 10.26 0.01 -5.14
N ALA A 58 9.14 0.29 -4.47
CA ALA A 58 7.87 0.64 -5.10
C ALA A 58 7.78 2.11 -5.60
N GLY A 59 8.88 2.86 -5.52
CA GLY A 59 8.98 4.24 -5.99
C GLY A 59 8.41 5.29 -5.04
N TYR A 60 8.21 4.96 -3.76
CA TYR A 60 7.86 5.95 -2.74
C TYR A 60 9.12 6.66 -2.22
N SER A 61 8.99 7.96 -1.98
CA SER A 61 10.06 8.78 -1.39
C SER A 61 9.73 9.09 0.07
N PRO A 62 10.72 9.11 0.99
CA PRO A 62 10.48 9.50 2.37
C PRO A 62 9.96 10.94 2.44
N VAL A 63 9.05 11.21 3.37
CA VAL A 63 8.57 12.56 3.66
C VAL A 63 9.14 13.09 4.99
N PRO A 64 9.22 14.41 5.17
CA PRO A 64 9.52 14.99 6.47
C PRO A 64 8.48 14.60 7.52
N ASP A 65 8.89 14.53 8.79
CA ASP A 65 8.00 14.19 9.93
C ASP A 65 6.76 15.08 10.01
N SER A 66 6.87 16.35 9.62
CA SER A 66 5.76 17.31 9.58
C SER A 66 4.65 16.94 8.60
N MET A 67 4.92 16.05 7.64
CA MET A 67 3.96 15.54 6.67
C MET A 67 3.38 14.17 7.07
N VAL A 68 3.96 13.51 8.08
CA VAL A 68 3.48 12.21 8.56
C VAL A 68 2.17 12.42 9.34
N PRO A 69 1.06 11.78 8.94
CA PRO A 69 -0.21 11.93 9.65
C PRO A 69 -0.07 11.55 11.13
N PHE A 70 -0.55 12.42 12.02
CA PHE A 70 -0.55 12.14 13.44
C PHE A 70 -1.59 11.08 13.78
N LEU A 71 -1.16 9.99 14.40
CA LEU A 71 -2.04 9.01 15.02
C LEU A 71 -1.90 9.09 16.54
N ARG A 72 -3.02 9.11 17.25
CA ARG A 72 -3.00 9.16 18.72
C ARG A 72 -2.27 7.93 19.26
N ASN A 73 -1.37 8.15 20.22
CA ASN A 73 -0.54 7.12 20.86
C ASN A 73 0.38 6.36 19.87
N SER A 74 0.66 6.94 18.70
CA SER A 74 1.68 6.39 17.81
C SER A 74 3.06 6.89 18.18
N SER A 75 4.06 6.03 18.03
CA SER A 75 5.48 6.35 18.13
C SER A 75 6.25 5.72 16.97
N GLU A 76 7.52 6.11 16.83
CA GLU A 76 8.45 5.53 15.86
C GLU A 76 7.92 5.57 14.41
N THR A 77 7.20 6.64 14.07
CA THR A 77 6.51 6.75 12.78
C THR A 77 7.45 7.14 11.66
N ALA A 78 7.23 6.59 10.46
CA ALA A 78 7.89 7.01 9.24
C ALA A 78 6.86 7.05 8.10
N GLY A 79 6.99 8.04 7.21
CA GLY A 79 6.09 8.23 6.08
C GLY A 79 6.82 8.26 4.75
N PHE A 80 6.15 7.77 3.72
CA PHE A 80 6.64 7.78 2.35
C PHE A 80 5.49 8.17 1.42
N MET A 81 5.78 8.98 0.41
CA MET A 81 4.79 9.47 -0.53
C MET A 81 5.20 9.16 -1.96
N ARG A 82 4.21 8.85 -2.78
CA ARG A 82 4.33 8.74 -4.24
C ARG A 82 3.17 9.52 -4.85
N SER A 83 3.46 10.30 -5.86
CA SER A 83 2.47 11.07 -6.61
C SER A 83 2.67 10.82 -8.09
N ASN A 84 1.57 10.64 -8.82
CA ASN A 84 1.55 10.55 -10.27
C ASN A 84 0.34 11.35 -10.81
N ALA A 85 0.11 11.31 -12.13
CA ALA A 85 -0.99 12.09 -12.71
C ALA A 85 -2.40 11.57 -12.35
N ALA A 86 -2.53 10.34 -11.86
CA ALA A 86 -3.78 9.70 -11.48
C ALA A 86 -4.08 9.78 -9.98
N ASP A 87 -3.06 9.78 -9.11
CA ASP A 87 -3.22 9.74 -7.66
C ASP A 87 -2.05 10.33 -6.87
N ILE A 88 -2.33 10.52 -5.57
CA ILE A 88 -1.34 10.64 -4.52
C ILE A 88 -1.53 9.47 -3.57
N SER A 89 -0.46 8.77 -3.25
CA SER A 89 -0.46 7.69 -2.26
C SER A 89 0.60 7.89 -1.18
N PHE A 90 0.31 7.38 0.00
CA PHE A 90 1.14 7.51 1.18
C PHE A 90 1.27 6.16 1.88
N VAL A 91 2.49 5.77 2.22
CA VAL A 91 2.80 4.64 3.10
C VAL A 91 3.22 5.19 4.44
N MET A 92 2.63 4.70 5.53
CA MET A 92 2.97 5.08 6.89
C MET A 92 3.32 3.82 7.67
N THR A 93 4.38 3.86 8.46
CA THR A 93 4.70 2.82 9.44
C THR A 93 4.77 3.43 10.84
N GLY A 94 4.64 2.60 11.87
CA GLY A 94 4.87 3.03 13.24
C GLY A 94 4.44 1.97 14.25
N LYS A 95 4.35 2.39 15.51
CA LYS A 95 3.85 1.57 16.62
C LYS A 95 2.74 2.32 17.33
N ILE A 96 1.68 1.62 17.74
CA ILE A 96 0.65 2.15 18.62
C ILE A 96 0.64 1.31 19.89
N THR A 97 0.75 1.95 21.04
CA THR A 97 0.59 1.27 22.33
C THR A 97 -0.78 1.58 22.89
N ARG A 98 -1.51 0.55 23.28
CA ARG A 98 -2.82 0.67 23.90
C ARG A 98 -2.92 -0.18 25.15
N ARG A 99 -3.59 0.34 26.16
CA ARG A 99 -3.95 -0.40 27.36
C ARG A 99 -5.31 -1.06 27.20
N VAL A 100 -5.41 -2.34 27.54
CA VAL A 100 -6.64 -3.14 27.51
C VAL A 100 -6.74 -3.85 28.86
N GLY A 101 -7.66 -3.38 29.71
CA GLY A 101 -7.67 -3.74 31.13
C GLY A 101 -6.34 -3.37 31.82
N SER A 102 -5.69 -4.36 32.41
CA SER A 102 -4.36 -4.21 33.05
C SER A 102 -3.19 -4.46 32.11
N GLN A 103 -3.42 -4.95 30.89
CA GLN A 103 -2.37 -5.34 29.96
C GLN A 103 -2.07 -4.25 28.92
N SER A 104 -0.81 -4.22 28.47
CA SER A 104 -0.36 -3.38 27.36
C SER A 104 -0.36 -4.19 26.08
N VAL A 105 -0.93 -3.64 25.01
CA VAL A 105 -0.88 -4.20 23.66
C VAL A 105 -0.11 -3.22 22.78
N VAL A 106 1.01 -3.67 22.23
CA VAL A 106 1.78 -2.95 21.22
C VAL A 106 1.33 -3.45 19.85
N MET A 107 0.98 -2.51 18.98
CA MET A 107 0.56 -2.78 17.61
C MET A 107 1.56 -2.13 16.67
N GLU A 108 2.43 -2.92 16.07
CA GLU A 108 3.19 -2.45 14.90
C GLU A 108 2.20 -2.30 13.75
N PHE A 109 2.25 -1.16 13.05
CA PHE A 109 1.36 -0.90 11.94
C PHE A 109 2.13 -0.47 10.70
N CYS A 110 1.56 -0.83 9.55
CA CYS A 110 1.90 -0.27 8.25
C CYS A 110 0.58 -0.01 7.51
N GLY A 111 0.38 1.23 7.08
CA GLY A 111 -0.80 1.65 6.36
C GLY A 111 -0.47 2.23 5.00
N VAL A 112 -1.33 1.98 4.02
CA VAL A 112 -1.26 2.59 2.69
C VAL A 112 -2.54 3.36 2.46
N SER A 113 -2.40 4.63 2.10
CA SER A 113 -3.51 5.47 1.68
C SER A 113 -3.33 5.93 0.25
N ALA A 114 -4.44 6.17 -0.44
CA ALA A 114 -4.46 6.74 -1.79
C ALA A 114 -5.62 7.72 -1.92
N ARG A 115 -5.45 8.70 -2.81
CA ARG A 115 -6.50 9.63 -3.21
C ARG A 115 -6.34 10.02 -4.69
N PRO A 116 -7.42 9.99 -5.49
CA PRO A 116 -8.77 9.54 -5.13
C PRO A 116 -8.86 8.01 -4.95
N THR A 117 -9.98 7.51 -4.41
CA THR A 117 -10.28 6.07 -4.33
C THR A 117 -11.77 5.79 -4.56
N ASP A 118 -12.09 4.74 -5.32
CA ASP A 118 -13.45 4.19 -5.37
C ASP A 118 -13.70 3.28 -4.15
N HIS A 119 -14.37 3.85 -3.15
CA HIS A 119 -14.70 3.16 -1.89
C HIS A 119 -15.49 1.87 -2.08
N ARG A 120 -16.41 1.85 -3.06
CA ARG A 120 -17.30 0.70 -3.28
C ARG A 120 -16.52 -0.42 -3.94
N ALA A 121 -15.77 -0.12 -5.00
CA ALA A 121 -14.92 -1.09 -5.67
C ALA A 121 -13.89 -1.68 -4.71
N LEU A 122 -13.21 -0.82 -3.93
CA LEU A 122 -12.23 -1.26 -2.94
C LEU A 122 -12.85 -2.20 -1.90
N ASN A 123 -14.00 -1.84 -1.32
CA ASN A 123 -14.65 -2.65 -0.29
C ASN A 123 -15.11 -4.02 -0.81
N THR A 124 -15.66 -4.07 -2.02
CA THR A 124 -16.05 -5.33 -2.67
C THR A 124 -14.83 -6.23 -2.87
N ARG A 125 -13.77 -5.69 -3.47
CA ARG A 125 -12.54 -6.44 -3.75
C ARG A 125 -11.82 -6.90 -2.48
N LEU A 126 -11.84 -6.06 -1.44
CA LEU A 126 -11.27 -6.41 -0.14
C LEU A 126 -12.00 -7.59 0.50
N ARG A 127 -13.35 -7.57 0.52
CA ARG A 127 -14.15 -8.70 1.02
C ARG A 127 -13.85 -9.99 0.29
N GLU A 128 -13.77 -9.94 -1.05
CA GLU A 128 -13.43 -11.10 -1.89
C GLU A 128 -12.03 -11.62 -1.56
N THR A 129 -11.05 -10.72 -1.42
CA THR A 129 -9.66 -11.06 -1.07
C THR A 129 -9.55 -11.68 0.33
N MET A 130 -10.33 -11.17 1.30
CA MET A 130 -10.28 -11.67 2.67
C MET A 130 -11.01 -13.00 2.82
N GLY A 131 -12.16 -13.19 2.16
CA GLY A 131 -12.93 -14.44 2.22
C GLY A 131 -13.67 -14.66 3.54
N PHE A 132 -13.69 -13.68 4.44
CA PHE A 132 -14.45 -13.67 5.69
C PHE A 132 -14.86 -12.24 6.05
N ALA A 133 -15.81 -12.07 6.98
CA ALA A 133 -16.34 -10.77 7.35
C ALA A 133 -15.39 -10.00 8.30
N PRO A 134 -15.34 -8.66 8.23
CA PRO A 134 -14.70 -7.86 9.26
C PRO A 134 -15.48 -7.96 10.58
N VAL A 135 -14.78 -7.77 11.68
CA VAL A 135 -15.34 -7.79 13.03
C VAL A 135 -15.20 -6.41 13.65
N ARG A 136 -16.23 -6.01 14.40
CA ARG A 136 -16.20 -4.81 15.24
C ARG A 136 -15.90 -5.22 16.68
N GLY A 137 -14.93 -4.58 17.29
CA GLY A 137 -14.57 -4.84 18.68
C GLY A 137 -13.35 -4.04 19.09
N ALA A 138 -13.18 -3.82 20.39
CA ALA A 138 -12.12 -2.99 20.94
C ALA A 138 -11.99 -1.61 20.24
N GLY A 139 -13.09 -0.99 19.81
CA GLY A 139 -13.06 0.32 19.16
C GLY A 139 -12.50 0.35 17.73
N ILE A 140 -12.36 -0.81 17.07
CA ILE A 140 -11.92 -0.92 15.67
C ILE A 140 -12.88 -1.82 14.87
N GLU A 141 -13.02 -1.53 13.57
CA GLU A 141 -13.59 -2.45 12.57
C GLU A 141 -12.45 -2.96 11.69
N ALA A 142 -12.18 -4.26 11.73
CA ALA A 142 -11.07 -4.85 11.00
C ALA A 142 -11.34 -6.31 10.63
N TYR A 143 -10.70 -6.78 9.57
CA TYR A 143 -10.53 -8.21 9.34
C TYR A 143 -9.47 -8.71 10.32
N ALA A 144 -9.84 -9.65 11.19
CA ALA A 144 -8.96 -10.16 12.24
C ALA A 144 -8.73 -11.66 12.09
N TRP A 145 -7.48 -12.10 12.19
CA TRP A 145 -7.15 -13.52 12.14
C TRP A 145 -5.90 -13.85 12.95
N LEU A 146 -5.75 -15.13 13.28
CA LEU A 146 -4.45 -15.70 13.65
C LEU A 146 -3.80 -16.28 12.39
N GLN A 147 -2.52 -15.98 12.20
CA GLN A 147 -1.72 -16.64 11.20
C GLN A 147 -1.29 -18.03 11.72
N THR A 148 -1.71 -19.09 11.06
CA THR A 148 -1.34 -20.47 11.36
C THR A 148 -0.56 -21.09 10.19
N PRO A 149 0.08 -22.26 10.37
CA PRO A 149 0.72 -22.99 9.27
C PRO A 149 -0.27 -23.36 8.14
N GLU A 150 -1.54 -23.61 8.49
CA GLU A 150 -2.61 -23.96 7.55
C GLU A 150 -3.22 -22.73 6.87
N GLY A 151 -2.86 -21.52 7.30
CA GLY A 151 -3.28 -20.26 6.69
C GLY A 151 -3.90 -19.28 7.67
N ARG A 152 -5.02 -18.67 7.29
CA ARG A 152 -5.71 -17.66 8.11
C ARG A 152 -6.80 -18.33 8.94
N ALA A 153 -6.71 -18.22 10.26
CA ALA A 153 -7.80 -18.59 11.18
C ALA A 153 -8.59 -17.34 11.58
N PRO A 154 -9.71 -17.02 10.92
CA PRO A 154 -10.43 -15.77 11.12
C PRO A 154 -11.11 -15.72 12.49
N SER A 155 -11.08 -14.55 13.12
CA SER A 155 -11.84 -14.30 14.34
C SER A 155 -13.29 -13.95 14.00
N ARG A 156 -14.21 -14.37 14.87
CA ARG A 156 -15.64 -13.98 14.82
C ARG A 156 -15.96 -12.79 15.73
N SER A 157 -15.04 -12.38 16.59
CA SER A 157 -15.20 -11.26 17.53
C SER A 157 -13.85 -10.66 17.92
N LEU A 158 -13.84 -9.41 18.39
CA LEU A 158 -12.68 -8.73 18.97
C LEU A 158 -13.06 -8.12 20.32
N SER A 159 -13.63 -8.95 21.22
CA SER A 159 -13.77 -8.54 22.61
C SER A 159 -12.38 -8.35 23.24
N ASP A 160 -12.27 -7.53 24.29
CA ASP A 160 -11.00 -7.26 24.96
C ASP A 160 -10.28 -8.56 25.41
N PRO A 161 -10.94 -9.56 26.05
CA PRO A 161 -10.29 -10.83 26.39
C PRO A 161 -9.80 -11.60 25.16
N GLN A 162 -10.56 -11.59 24.08
CA GLN A 162 -10.19 -12.28 22.84
C GLN A 162 -9.02 -11.59 22.14
N LEU A 163 -9.01 -10.26 22.10
CA LEU A 163 -7.90 -9.46 21.59
C LEU A 163 -6.62 -9.79 22.36
N LEU A 164 -6.68 -9.81 23.70
CA LEU A 164 -5.53 -10.14 24.55
C LEU A 164 -5.06 -11.57 24.33
N SER A 165 -5.97 -12.54 24.27
CA SER A 165 -5.65 -13.94 24.00
C SER A 165 -5.00 -14.13 22.62
N MET A 166 -5.50 -13.48 21.57
CA MET A 166 -4.92 -13.53 20.24
C MET A 166 -3.57 -12.82 20.19
N ALA A 167 -3.44 -11.62 20.77
CA ALA A 167 -2.18 -10.87 20.82
C ALA A 167 -1.07 -11.62 21.57
N ALA A 168 -1.42 -12.37 22.62
CA ALA A 168 -0.48 -13.21 23.36
C ALA A 168 0.21 -14.28 22.50
N THR A 169 -0.42 -14.70 21.39
CA THR A 169 0.17 -15.68 20.47
C THR A 169 1.31 -15.11 19.61
N GLY A 170 1.38 -13.77 19.46
CA GLY A 170 2.24 -13.11 18.47
C GLY A 170 1.86 -13.34 17.00
N GLN A 171 0.85 -14.18 16.75
CA GLN A 171 0.36 -14.54 15.40
C GLN A 171 -0.86 -13.73 14.97
N MET A 172 -1.36 -12.84 15.83
CA MET A 172 -2.49 -11.99 15.51
C MET A 172 -2.17 -11.02 14.38
N ARG A 173 -3.11 -10.87 13.45
CA ARG A 173 -3.08 -9.94 12.33
C ARG A 173 -4.41 -9.22 12.24
N LEU A 174 -4.36 -7.93 11.93
CA LEU A 174 -5.54 -7.12 11.66
C LEU A 174 -5.36 -6.35 10.34
N LEU A 175 -6.42 -6.20 9.58
CA LEU A 175 -6.47 -5.29 8.43
C LEU A 175 -7.71 -4.39 8.56
N GLY A 176 -7.48 -3.11 8.83
CA GLY A 176 -8.52 -2.09 8.89
C GLY A 176 -8.67 -1.37 7.55
N LEU A 177 -9.89 -0.92 7.26
CA LEU A 177 -10.20 -0.03 6.14
C LEU A 177 -10.81 1.26 6.69
N ASP A 178 -10.08 2.36 6.53
CA ASP A 178 -10.60 3.71 6.77
C ASP A 178 -10.98 4.36 5.44
N ARG A 179 -12.12 5.05 5.42
CA ARG A 179 -12.67 5.75 4.25
C ARG A 179 -12.91 7.18 4.65
N SER A 180 -12.05 8.09 4.21
CA SER A 180 -12.09 9.49 4.61
C SER A 180 -11.95 10.41 3.42
N GLY A 181 -12.94 11.29 3.23
CA GLY A 181 -13.01 12.20 2.10
C GLY A 181 -12.86 11.47 0.74
N PRO A 182 -12.00 11.97 -0.17
CA PRO A 182 -11.82 11.37 -1.48
C PRO A 182 -10.93 10.12 -1.50
N GLY A 183 -10.36 9.69 -0.36
CA GLY A 183 -9.36 8.62 -0.31
C GLY A 183 -9.70 7.50 0.66
N SER A 184 -9.04 6.36 0.51
CA SER A 184 -9.10 5.25 1.47
C SER A 184 -7.72 4.96 2.04
N THR A 185 -7.71 4.38 3.23
CA THR A 185 -6.51 3.86 3.89
C THR A 185 -6.75 2.42 4.30
N LEU A 186 -5.86 1.52 3.90
CA LEU A 186 -5.78 0.17 4.45
C LEU A 186 -4.64 0.11 5.46
N ILE A 187 -4.90 -0.38 6.66
CA ILE A 187 -3.89 -0.43 7.74
C ILE A 187 -3.76 -1.87 8.24
N TYR A 188 -2.56 -2.42 8.06
CA TYR A 188 -2.18 -3.72 8.59
C TYR A 188 -1.55 -3.56 9.96
N PHE A 189 -2.06 -4.29 10.96
CA PHE A 189 -1.53 -4.27 12.33
C PHE A 189 -1.06 -5.65 12.77
N LEU A 190 -0.03 -5.65 13.61
CA LEU A 190 0.51 -6.80 14.32
C LEU A 190 0.43 -6.60 15.83
N PRO A 191 -0.73 -6.87 16.45
CA PRO A 191 -0.87 -6.76 17.90
C PRO A 191 -0.06 -7.83 18.63
N ARG A 192 0.66 -7.40 19.68
CA ARG A 192 1.39 -8.26 20.61
C ARG A 192 1.23 -7.72 22.03
N LEU A 193 1.34 -8.60 23.03
CA LEU A 193 1.50 -8.13 24.41
C LEU A 193 2.84 -7.41 24.54
N GLY A 194 2.83 -6.24 25.18
CA GLY A 194 4.01 -5.42 25.45
C GLY A 194 4.36 -5.33 26.92
#